data_AF-A0A383E1T2-F1
#
_entry.id   AF-A0A383E1T2-F1
#
_cell.length_a   1.000
_cell.length_b   1.000
_cell.length_c   1.000
_cell.angle_alpha   90.00
_cell.angle_beta   90.00
_cell.angle_gamma   90.00
#
_symmetry.space_group_name_H-M   'P 1'
#
loop_
_entity.id
_entity.type
_entity.pdbx_description
1 polymer ?
#
loop_
_entity_poly.entity_id
_entity_poly.type
_entity_poly.pdbx_seq_one_letter_code
_entity_poly.pdbx_strand_id
1 'polypeptide(L)'
;MPLKELSSLVIFGAEILRPGERVGAALPSSPALARQMAQFLPSRPSGYVIELGAGTGAITKALLDRGVSARRLFAVERSEAMSRHLRKRFPKLNVLTGDAAQLPELLPRKVNPKHISYIVSGLPLRLLGDDLTQAITGSVRDILP
;
A
#
# COMPACT_ATOMS: atom_id res chain seq x y z
N MET A 1 5.11 -8.20 -23.07
CA MET A 1 4.83 -7.79 -21.67
C MET A 1 6.15 -7.84 -20.90
N PRO A 2 6.56 -6.82 -20.14
CA PRO A 2 7.90 -6.80 -19.53
C PRO A 2 8.05 -7.85 -18.42
N LEU A 3 9.20 -8.54 -18.34
CA LEU A 3 9.45 -9.66 -17.40
C LEU A 3 9.15 -9.35 -15.93
N LYS A 4 9.32 -8.08 -15.50
CA LYS A 4 9.04 -7.64 -14.13
C LYS A 4 7.56 -7.73 -13.75
N GLU A 5 6.66 -7.43 -14.68
CA GLU A 5 5.21 -7.54 -14.48
C GLU A 5 4.75 -8.99 -14.44
N LEU A 6 5.38 -9.86 -15.24
CA LEU A 6 5.06 -11.30 -15.20
C LEU A 6 5.45 -11.90 -13.84
N SER A 7 6.59 -11.48 -13.28
CA SER A 7 7.05 -11.95 -11.97
C SER A 7 6.17 -11.50 -10.82
N SER A 8 5.60 -10.29 -10.86
CA SER A 8 4.68 -9.80 -9.82
C SER A 8 3.34 -10.52 -9.87
N LEU A 9 2.79 -10.77 -11.07
CA LEU A 9 1.56 -11.55 -11.24
C LEU A 9 1.70 -12.99 -10.74
N VAL A 10 2.85 -13.63 -10.95
CA VAL A 10 3.10 -15.00 -10.48
C VAL A 10 3.20 -15.06 -8.95
N ILE A 11 3.92 -14.13 -8.32
CA ILE A 11 4.00 -14.08 -6.84
C ILE A 11 2.61 -13.79 -6.26
N PHE A 12 1.86 -12.88 -6.87
CA PHE A 12 0.48 -12.55 -6.47
C PHE A 12 -0.47 -13.76 -6.61
N GLY A 13 -0.42 -14.47 -7.75
CA GLY A 13 -1.19 -15.70 -7.94
C GLY A 13 -0.83 -16.77 -6.91
N ALA A 14 0.46 -16.95 -6.62
CA ALA A 14 0.91 -17.88 -5.58
C ALA A 14 0.42 -17.48 -4.17
N GLU A 15 0.24 -16.19 -3.89
CA GLU A 15 -0.33 -15.73 -2.61
C GLU A 15 -1.83 -15.94 -2.52
N ILE A 16 -2.58 -15.74 -3.61
CA ILE A 16 -4.01 -16.05 -3.66
C ILE A 16 -4.26 -17.54 -3.34
N LEU A 17 -3.38 -18.43 -3.79
CA LEU A 17 -3.50 -19.86 -3.57
C LEU A 17 -3.10 -20.32 -2.15
N ARG A 18 -2.60 -19.44 -1.27
CA ARG A 18 -2.24 -19.83 0.11
C ARG A 18 -3.50 -19.98 0.97
N PRO A 19 -3.84 -21.20 1.42
CA PRO A 19 -5.02 -21.41 2.26
C PRO A 19 -4.76 -20.83 3.66
N GLY A 20 -5.70 -20.04 4.18
CA GLY A 20 -5.71 -19.62 5.59
C GLY A 20 -5.57 -18.11 5.83
N GLU A 21 -5.08 -17.36 4.86
CA GLU A 21 -5.09 -15.90 4.93
C GLU A 21 -6.24 -15.37 4.08
N ARG A 22 -7.27 -14.83 4.73
CA ARG A 22 -8.39 -14.11 4.09
C ARG A 22 -7.93 -12.80 3.43
N VAL A 23 -6.91 -12.84 2.57
CA VAL A 23 -6.67 -11.76 1.62
C VAL A 23 -7.79 -11.89 0.61
N GLY A 24 -8.85 -11.11 0.79
CA GLY A 24 -9.89 -10.99 -0.24
C GLY A 24 -9.20 -10.78 -1.58
N ALA A 25 -9.45 -11.67 -2.54
CA ALA A 25 -8.70 -11.73 -3.79
C ALA A 25 -8.79 -10.39 -4.52
N ALA A 26 -7.77 -9.54 -4.36
CA ALA A 26 -7.70 -8.22 -4.96
C ALA A 26 -6.88 -8.32 -6.24
N LEU A 27 -7.53 -8.62 -7.37
CA LEU A 27 -6.89 -8.46 -8.69
C LEU A 27 -6.10 -7.14 -8.71
N PRO A 28 -4.83 -7.16 -9.15
CA PRO A 28 -3.98 -5.99 -9.08
C PRO A 28 -4.63 -4.82 -9.81
N SER A 29 -4.62 -3.64 -9.17
CA SER A 29 -5.17 -2.42 -9.77
C SER A 29 -4.55 -2.17 -11.15
N SER A 30 -5.41 -1.92 -12.13
CA SER A 30 -4.92 -1.59 -13.47
C SER A 30 -4.08 -0.31 -13.43
N PRO A 31 -3.08 -0.16 -14.33
CA PRO A 31 -2.31 1.08 -14.40
C PRO A 31 -3.18 2.33 -14.62
N ALA A 32 -4.33 2.18 -15.29
CA ALA A 32 -5.29 3.26 -15.47
C ALA A 32 -5.95 3.65 -14.14
N LEU A 33 -6.46 2.68 -13.38
CA LEU A 33 -7.04 2.92 -12.05
C LEU A 33 -6.01 3.53 -11.09
N ALA A 34 -4.80 2.97 -11.04
CA ALA A 34 -3.72 3.47 -10.20
C ALA A 34 -3.40 4.95 -10.47
N ARG A 35 -3.36 5.35 -11.75
CA ARG A 35 -3.17 6.77 -12.12
C ARG A 35 -4.34 7.65 -11.68
N GLN A 36 -5.58 7.19 -11.83
CA GLN A 36 -6.75 7.94 -11.36
C GLN A 36 -6.73 8.13 -9.84
N MET A 37 -6.39 7.09 -9.08
CA MET A 37 -6.24 7.19 -7.63
C MET A 37 -5.15 8.20 -7.23
N ALA A 38 -4.01 8.20 -7.93
CA ALA A 38 -2.93 9.15 -7.65
C ALA A 38 -3.28 10.61 -8.01
N GLN A 39 -4.27 10.87 -8.88
CA GLN A 39 -4.68 12.22 -9.27
C GLN A 39 -5.38 12.99 -8.14
N PHE A 40 -5.97 12.30 -7.15
CA PHE A 40 -6.54 12.94 -5.96
C PHE A 40 -5.49 13.59 -5.06
N LEU A 41 -4.21 13.26 -5.24
CA LEU A 41 -3.12 13.90 -4.53
C LEU A 41 -2.53 15.06 -5.35
N PRO A 42 -2.03 16.12 -4.68
CA PRO A 42 -1.28 17.17 -5.36
C PRO A 42 0.02 16.61 -5.95
N SER A 43 0.55 17.26 -7.00
CA SER A 43 1.93 17.01 -7.45
C SER A 43 2.87 17.49 -6.36
N ARG A 44 3.50 16.57 -5.62
CA ARG A 44 4.43 16.85 -4.50
C ARG A 44 3.72 17.28 -3.21
N PRO A 45 3.00 16.36 -2.53
CA PRO A 45 2.51 16.61 -1.19
C PRO A 45 3.67 16.93 -0.23
N SER A 46 3.44 17.83 0.73
CA SER A 46 4.45 18.29 1.69
C SER A 46 4.69 17.28 2.82
N GLY A 47 3.67 16.52 3.22
CA GLY A 47 3.77 15.50 4.26
C GLY A 47 3.98 14.07 3.77
N TYR A 48 3.82 13.13 4.69
CA TYR A 48 3.87 11.69 4.45
C TYR A 48 2.59 11.23 3.74
N VAL A 49 2.78 10.28 2.83
CA VAL A 49 1.70 9.56 2.16
C VAL A 49 1.81 8.09 2.57
N ILE A 50 0.69 7.49 2.95
CA ILE A 50 0.62 6.07 3.26
C ILE A 50 -0.23 5.37 2.21
N GLU A 51 0.29 4.29 1.66
CA GLU A 51 -0.42 3.36 0.79
C GLU A 51 -0.72 2.08 1.57
N LEU A 52 -2.01 1.73 1.72
CA LEU A 52 -2.44 0.49 2.38
C LEU A 52 -2.71 -0.59 1.35
N GLY A 53 -2.12 -1.78 1.53
CA GLY A 53 -2.27 -2.89 0.59
C GLY A 53 -1.58 -2.61 -0.74
N ALA A 54 -0.28 -2.29 -0.70
CA ALA A 54 0.48 -1.91 -1.89
C ALA A 54 0.58 -3.04 -2.94
N GLY A 55 0.54 -4.31 -2.50
CA GLY A 55 0.55 -5.49 -3.35
C GLY A 55 1.72 -5.49 -4.34
N THR A 56 1.41 -5.50 -5.63
CA THR A 56 2.41 -5.48 -6.72
C THR A 56 3.03 -4.09 -6.98
N GLY A 57 2.49 -3.04 -6.36
CA GLY A 57 3.00 -1.67 -6.43
C GLY A 57 2.51 -0.84 -7.61
N ALA A 58 1.34 -1.18 -8.18
CA ALA A 58 0.74 -0.40 -9.25
C ALA A 58 0.40 1.04 -8.81
N ILE A 59 -0.27 1.18 -7.65
CA ILE A 59 -0.59 2.48 -7.04
C ILE A 59 0.69 3.17 -6.55
N THR A 60 1.60 2.44 -5.88
CA THR A 60 2.94 2.94 -5.52
C THR A 60 3.63 3.63 -6.69
N LYS A 61 3.69 2.97 -7.86
CA LYS A 61 4.32 3.54 -9.05
C LYS A 61 3.61 4.82 -9.48
N ALA A 62 2.29 4.82 -9.51
CA ALA A 62 1.52 6.00 -9.91
C ALA A 62 1.72 7.18 -8.95
N LEU A 63 1.82 6.95 -7.65
CA LEU A 63 2.13 7.97 -6.64
C LEU A 63 3.54 8.55 -6.84
N LEU A 64 4.54 7.70 -7.11
CA LEU A 64 5.90 8.14 -7.41
C LEU A 64 5.95 8.96 -8.70
N ASP A 65 5.29 8.49 -9.77
CA ASP A 65 5.20 9.19 -11.06
C ASP A 65 4.46 10.55 -10.91
N ARG A 66 3.50 10.65 -9.98
CA ARG A 66 2.78 11.90 -9.62
C ARG A 66 3.69 12.91 -8.90
N GLY A 67 4.86 12.48 -8.42
CA GLY A 67 5.84 13.31 -7.74
C GLY A 67 5.84 13.18 -6.22
N VAL A 68 5.19 12.16 -5.65
CA VAL A 68 5.36 11.83 -4.23
C VAL A 68 6.79 11.35 -4.01
N SER A 69 7.50 11.95 -3.06
CA SER A 69 8.87 11.53 -2.73
C SER A 69 8.85 10.12 -2.13
N ALA A 70 9.66 9.21 -2.67
CA ALA A 70 9.79 7.84 -2.15
C ALA A 70 10.15 7.81 -0.66
N ARG A 71 10.92 8.79 -0.17
CA ARG A 71 11.28 8.91 1.26
C ARG A 71 10.11 9.31 2.15
N ARG A 72 9.05 9.91 1.57
CA ARG A 72 7.83 10.31 2.27
C ARG A 72 6.64 9.38 1.99
N LEU A 73 6.83 8.38 1.13
CA LEU A 73 5.82 7.36 0.83
C LEU A 73 6.11 6.11 1.67
N PHE A 74 5.10 5.68 2.43
CA PHE A 74 5.09 4.42 3.16
C PHE A 74 4.11 3.47 2.48
N ALA A 75 4.59 2.32 2.03
CA ALA A 75 3.77 1.26 1.48
C ALA A 75 3.61 0.16 2.53
N VAL A 76 2.38 -0.08 2.97
CA VAL A 76 2.01 -1.13 3.92
C VAL A 76 1.55 -2.35 3.14
N GLU A 77 2.19 -3.47 3.41
CA GLU A 77 1.87 -4.75 2.78
C GLU A 77 2.02 -5.88 3.81
N ARG A 78 1.00 -6.72 3.95
CA ARG A 78 1.04 -7.81 4.95
C ARG A 78 1.94 -8.95 4.50
N SER A 79 1.97 -9.22 3.20
CA SER A 79 2.81 -10.28 2.66
C SER A 79 4.29 -9.92 2.71
N GLU A 80 5.09 -10.79 3.32
CA GLU A 80 6.55 -10.68 3.26
C GLU A 80 7.08 -10.88 1.83
N ALA A 81 6.45 -11.74 1.02
CA ALA A 81 6.87 -11.97 -0.37
C ALA A 81 6.65 -10.72 -1.24
N MET A 82 5.49 -10.09 -1.13
CA MET A 82 5.16 -8.85 -1.82
C MET A 82 5.97 -7.67 -1.28
N SER A 83 6.19 -7.60 0.03
CA SER A 83 7.07 -6.60 0.63
C SER A 83 8.50 -6.69 0.07
N ARG A 84 9.08 -7.89 -0.04
CA ARG A 84 10.38 -8.08 -0.69
C ARG A 84 10.35 -7.68 -2.17
N HIS A 85 9.28 -7.98 -2.89
CA HIS A 85 9.10 -7.53 -4.28
C HIS A 85 9.11 -6.00 -4.37
N LEU A 86 8.32 -5.31 -3.53
CA LEU A 86 8.24 -3.86 -3.47
C LEU A 86 9.61 -3.22 -3.16
N ARG A 87 10.35 -3.76 -2.19
CA ARG A 87 11.72 -3.29 -1.84
C ARG A 87 12.69 -3.42 -3.02
N LYS A 88 12.62 -4.53 -3.77
CA LYS A 88 13.44 -4.73 -4.98
C LYS A 88 13.01 -3.79 -6.13
N ARG A 89 11.72 -3.60 -6.31
CA ARG A 89 11.14 -2.77 -7.38
C ARG A 89 11.35 -1.28 -7.13
N PHE A 90 11.29 -0.84 -5.87
CA PHE A 90 11.41 0.55 -5.43
C PHE A 90 12.42 0.70 -4.27
N PRO A 91 13.74 0.69 -4.54
CA PRO A 91 14.76 0.62 -3.48
C PRO A 91 14.79 1.81 -2.49
N LYS A 92 14.14 2.93 -2.81
CA LYS A 92 14.07 4.13 -1.96
C LYS A 92 12.75 4.26 -1.20
N LEU A 93 11.82 3.33 -1.39
CA LEU A 93 10.50 3.32 -0.78
C LEU A 93 10.58 2.82 0.66
N ASN A 94 9.79 3.41 1.56
CA ASN A 94 9.61 2.84 2.88
C ASN A 94 8.54 1.73 2.81
N VAL A 95 8.96 0.47 2.82
CA VAL A 95 8.04 -0.68 2.81
C VAL A 95 7.87 -1.22 4.23
N LEU A 96 6.67 -1.10 4.77
CA LEU A 96 6.26 -1.59 6.09
C LEU A 96 5.57 -2.94 5.89
N THR A 97 6.16 -4.00 6.43
CA THR A 97 5.55 -5.34 6.36
C THR A 97 4.70 -5.57 7.60
N GLY A 98 3.39 -5.75 7.43
CA GLY A 98 2.48 -5.99 8.54
C GLY A 98 1.01 -5.69 8.22
N ASP A 99 0.16 -5.82 9.24
CA ASP A 99 -1.28 -5.63 9.11
C ASP A 99 -1.65 -4.14 9.09
N ALA A 100 -2.45 -3.72 8.11
CA ALA A 100 -2.97 -2.36 8.03
C ALA A 100 -3.92 -2.00 9.18
N ALA A 101 -4.49 -2.99 9.90
CA ALA A 101 -5.24 -2.78 11.13
C ALA A 101 -4.34 -2.43 12.34
N GLN A 102 -3.02 -2.54 12.21
CA GLN A 102 -2.00 -2.22 13.22
C GLN A 102 -1.08 -1.08 12.73
N LEU A 103 -1.65 -0.11 12.03
CA LEU A 103 -0.91 0.94 11.37
C LEU A 103 -0.08 1.83 12.32
N PRO A 104 -0.58 2.23 13.51
CA PRO A 104 0.22 2.95 14.50
C PRO A 104 1.50 2.22 14.89
N GLU A 105 1.45 0.89 15.04
CA GLU A 105 2.60 0.07 15.43
C GLU A 105 3.64 -0.08 14.32
N LEU A 106 3.20 -0.04 13.06
CA LEU A 106 4.08 -0.19 11.89
C LEU A 106 4.88 1.09 11.58
N LEU A 107 4.35 2.26 11.94
CA LEU A 107 4.99 3.52 11.62
C LEU A 107 6.29 3.72 12.44
N PRO A 108 7.42 4.09 11.80
CA PRO A 108 8.65 4.37 12.53
C PRO A 108 8.44 5.51 13.53
N ARG A 109 8.96 5.38 14.76
CA ARG A 109 8.82 6.40 15.83
C ARG A 109 9.24 7.84 15.44
N LYS A 110 10.09 7.99 14.43
CA LYS A 110 10.52 9.28 13.87
C LYS A 110 9.45 9.97 12.99
N VAL A 111 8.41 9.24 12.59
CA VAL A 111 7.29 9.77 11.82
C VAL A 111 6.35 10.45 12.80
N ASN A 112 6.25 11.78 12.70
CA ASN A 112 5.24 12.54 13.42
C ASN A 112 3.88 12.36 12.71
N PRO A 113 2.84 11.81 13.38
CA PRO A 113 1.52 11.63 12.79
C PRO A 113 0.91 12.92 12.23
N LYS A 114 1.22 14.08 12.83
CA LYS A 114 0.77 15.41 12.34
C LYS A 114 1.27 15.76 10.93
N HIS A 115 2.28 15.05 10.43
CA HIS A 115 2.81 15.24 9.09
C HIS A 115 2.27 14.21 8.08
N ILE A 116 1.35 13.32 8.48
CA ILE A 116 0.67 12.40 7.55
C ILE A 116 -0.45 13.20 6.88
N SER A 117 -0.33 13.37 5.56
CA SER A 117 -1.24 14.23 4.79
C SER A 117 -2.24 13.45 3.96
N TYR A 118 -1.89 12.24 3.54
CA TYR A 118 -2.74 11.43 2.66
C TYR A 118 -2.61 9.95 2.96
N ILE A 119 -3.74 9.25 2.89
CA ILE A 119 -3.80 7.79 2.92
C ILE A 119 -4.52 7.34 1.66
N VAL A 120 -3.89 6.44 0.92
CA VAL A 120 -4.44 5.81 -0.28
C VAL A 120 -4.56 4.32 0.01
N SER A 121 -5.74 3.73 -0.19
CA SER A 121 -5.94 2.31 0.06
C SER A 121 -6.18 1.55 -1.23
N GLY A 122 -5.34 0.54 -1.49
CA GLY A 122 -5.56 -0.49 -2.50
C GLY A 122 -6.30 -1.72 -1.95
N LEU A 123 -6.62 -1.73 -0.64
CA LEU A 123 -7.31 -2.84 -0.01
C LEU A 123 -8.75 -2.97 -0.52
N PRO A 124 -9.25 -4.19 -0.76
CA PRO A 124 -10.62 -4.42 -1.19
C PRO A 124 -11.58 -4.33 0.01
N LEU A 125 -11.69 -3.16 0.66
CA LEU A 125 -12.39 -3.00 1.95
C LEU A 125 -13.79 -3.63 1.95
N ARG A 126 -14.54 -3.50 0.86
CA ARG A 126 -15.89 -4.12 0.70
C ARG A 126 -15.91 -5.66 0.81
N LEU A 127 -14.78 -6.33 0.60
CA LEU A 127 -14.64 -7.78 0.63
C LEU A 127 -14.04 -8.30 1.94
N LEU A 128 -13.54 -7.41 2.82
CA LEU A 128 -12.82 -7.78 4.04
C LEU A 128 -13.74 -8.09 5.23
N GLY A 129 -15.04 -7.79 5.11
CA GLY A 129 -16.00 -7.86 6.22
C GLY A 129 -15.94 -6.61 7.10
N ASP A 130 -17.01 -6.40 7.88
CA ASP A 130 -17.20 -5.15 8.63
C ASP A 130 -16.17 -4.99 9.74
N ASP A 131 -15.90 -6.04 10.54
CA ASP A 131 -14.96 -5.98 11.66
C ASP A 131 -13.56 -5.57 11.22
N LEU A 132 -13.03 -6.18 10.15
CA LEU A 132 -11.70 -5.87 9.63
C LEU A 132 -11.66 -4.49 8.98
N THR A 133 -12.73 -4.10 8.29
CA THR A 133 -12.83 -2.74 7.71
C THR A 133 -12.86 -1.68 8.80
N GLN A 134 -13.58 -1.92 9.90
CA GLN A 134 -13.62 -1.05 11.06
C GLN A 134 -12.26 -0.97 11.74
N ALA A 135 -11.57 -2.11 11.93
CA ALA A 135 -10.23 -2.14 12.51
C ALA A 135 -9.23 -1.32 11.68
N ILE A 136 -9.19 -1.51 10.36
CA ILE A 136 -8.33 -0.73 9.45
C ILE A 136 -8.66 0.76 9.52
N THR A 137 -9.96 1.10 9.45
CA THR A 137 -10.39 2.51 9.47
C THR A 137 -10.12 3.17 10.82
N GLY A 138 -10.24 2.43 11.93
CA GLY A 138 -9.86 2.88 13.28
C GLY A 138 -8.37 3.17 13.38
N SER A 139 -7.55 2.21 12.95
CA SER A 139 -6.08 2.35 12.90
C SER A 139 -5.63 3.57 12.07
N VAL A 140 -6.35 3.85 10.97
CA VAL A 140 -6.15 5.05 10.15
C VAL A 140 -6.51 6.34 10.91
N ARG A 141 -7.61 6.35 11.68
CA ARG A 141 -8.02 7.52 12.46
C ARG A 141 -7.03 7.85 13.56
N ASP A 142 -6.40 6.85 14.17
CA ASP A 142 -5.45 7.03 15.27
C ASP A 142 -4.16 7.77 14.87
N ILE A 143 -3.86 7.83 13.58
CA ILE A 143 -2.64 8.45 13.03
C ILE A 143 -2.91 9.75 12.26
N LEU A 144 -4.17 10.04 11.96
CA LEU A 144 -4.53 11.29 11.28
C LEU A 144 -4.72 12.40 12.32
N PRO A 145 -4.30 13.63 12.00
CA PRO A 145 -4.47 14.78 12.89
C PRO A 145 -5.93 15.21 13.05
#